data_AF-A0A0F2NRB1-F1
#
_entry.id   AF-A0A0F2NRB1-F1
#
_cell.length_a   1.000
_cell.length_b   1.000
_cell.length_c   1.000
_cell.angle_alpha   90.00
_cell.angle_beta   90.00
_cell.angle_gamma   90.00
#
_symmetry.space_group_name_H-M   'P 1'
#
loop_
_entity.id
_entity.type
_entity.pdbx_description
1 polymer ?
#
loop_
_entity_poly.entity_id
_entity_poly.type
_entity_poly.pdbx_seq_one_letter_code
_entity_poly.pdbx_strand_id
1 'polypeptide(L)' 'MLIIDRFEGEYALIEMNRRVFHIPKLLLPKGAKEGDVIQIQITVDKEATEKLKESTEKMADSLFKD' A
#
# COMPACT_ATOMS: atom_id res chain seq x y z
N MET A 1 -16.21 -5.43 -7.33
CA MET A 1 -15.57 -4.63 -8.38
C MET A 1 -14.96 -3.41 -7.73
N LEU A 2 -13.73 -3.03 -8.09
CA LEU A 2 -13.10 -1.81 -7.60
C LEU A 2 -13.14 -0.79 -8.74
N ILE A 3 -13.68 0.39 -8.49
CA ILE A 3 -13.80 1.45 -9.48
C ILE A 3 -13.10 2.69 -8.94
N ILE A 4 -12.30 3.35 -9.77
CA ILE A 4 -11.82 4.70 -9.46
C ILE A 4 -13.02 5.64 -9.54
N ASP A 5 -13.55 6.08 -8.41
CA ASP A 5 -14.67 7.03 -8.36
C ASP A 5 -14.18 8.41 -8.81
N ARG A 6 -13.21 8.98 -8.09
CA ARG A 6 -12.63 10.29 -8.39
C ARG A 6 -11.23 10.48 -7.84
N PHE A 7 -10.56 11.54 -8.28
CA PHE A 7 -9.28 11.98 -7.75
C PHE A 7 -9.40 13.21 -6.86
N GLU A 8 -8.80 13.15 -5.66
CA GLU A 8 -8.76 14.27 -4.71
C GLU A 8 -7.32 14.49 -4.23
N GLY A 9 -6.73 15.65 -4.56
CA GLY A 9 -5.36 15.98 -4.15
C GLY A 9 -4.34 14.94 -4.64
N GLU A 10 -3.64 14.28 -3.71
CA GLU A 10 -2.66 13.21 -4.01
C GLU A 10 -3.26 11.79 -3.94
N TYR A 11 -4.59 11.69 -3.80
CA TYR A 11 -5.29 10.42 -3.60
C TYR A 11 -6.31 10.13 -4.72
N ALA A 12 -6.58 8.85 -4.91
CA ALA A 12 -7.68 8.31 -5.68
C ALA A 12 -8.67 7.66 -4.71
N LEU A 13 -9.95 7.95 -4.91
CA LEU A 13 -11.05 7.36 -4.17
C LEU A 13 -11.51 6.13 -4.94
N ILE A 14 -11.44 4.96 -4.31
CA ILE A 14 -11.83 3.69 -4.91
C ILE A 14 -13.12 3.21 -4.26
N GLU A 15 -14.16 3.00 -5.07
CA GLU A 15 -15.41 2.40 -4.63
C GLU A 15 -15.33 0.87 -4.64
N MET A 16 -15.71 0.24 -3.52
CA MET A 16 -15.84 -1.19 -3.35
C MET A 16 -17.04 -1.52 -2.49
N ASN A 17 -18.06 -2.18 -3.05
CA ASN A 17 -19.24 -2.65 -2.31
C ASN A 17 -19.86 -1.55 -1.42
N ARG A 18 -20.08 -0.35 -1.98
CA ARG A 18 -20.60 0.84 -1.29
C ARG A 18 -19.70 1.43 -0.20
N ARG A 19 -18.44 1.00 -0.13
CA ARG A 19 -17.39 1.62 0.69
C ARG A 19 -16.43 2.35 -0.23
N VAL A 20 -15.89 3.46 0.26
CA VAL A 20 -14.85 4.21 -0.44
C VAL A 20 -13.59 4.16 0.41
N PHE A 21 -12.45 3.95 -0.24
CA PHE A 21 -11.15 4.02 0.40
C PHE A 21 -10.18 4.82 -0.45
N HIS A 22 -9.19 5.41 0.22
CA HIS A 22 -8.20 6.28 -0.39
C HIS A 22 -6.93 5.51 -0.70
N ILE A 23 -6.42 5.64 -1.91
CA ILE A 23 -5.10 5.12 -2.31
C ILE A 23 -4.30 6.30 -2.86
N PRO A 24 -3.00 6.45 -2.50
CA PRO A 24 -2.14 7.41 -3.16
C PRO A 24 -2.14 7.22 -4.67
N LYS A 25 -2.29 8.32 -5.44
CA LYS A 25 -2.28 8.30 -6.92
C LYS A 25 -1.04 7.62 -7.49
N LEU A 26 0.09 7.73 -6.78
CA LEU A 26 1.37 7.11 -7.13
C LEU A 26 1.31 5.58 -7.25
N LEU A 27 0.37 4.93 -6.56
CA LEU A 27 0.21 3.48 -6.61
C LEU A 27 -0.66 3.00 -7.77
N LEU A 28 -1.27 3.92 -8.52
CA LEU A 28 -2.11 3.58 -9.69
C LEU A 28 -1.28 3.57 -10.98
N PRO A 29 -1.69 2.77 -11.98
CA PRO A 29 -1.07 2.79 -13.30
C PRO A 29 -1.12 4.18 -13.95
N LYS A 30 -0.08 4.52 -14.70
CA LYS A 30 -0.09 5.75 -15.52
C LYS A 30 -1.25 5.69 -16.50
N GLY A 31 -2.06 6.75 -16.53
CA GLY A 31 -3.22 6.86 -17.41
C GLY A 31 -4.52 6.32 -16.84
N ALA A 32 -4.52 5.81 -15.60
CA ALA A 32 -5.75 5.48 -14.89
C ALA A 32 -6.63 6.74 -14.72
N LYS A 33 -7.92 6.61 -15.00
CA LYS A 33 -8.90 7.70 -14.95
C LYS A 33 -10.13 7.33 -14.12
N GLU A 34 -10.94 8.33 -13.82
CA GLU A 34 -12.24 8.15 -13.17
C GLU A 34 -13.14 7.22 -14.01
N GLY A 35 -13.84 6.31 -13.34
CA GLY A 35 -14.63 5.25 -13.94
C GLY A 35 -13.87 3.99 -14.34
N ASP A 36 -12.53 3.97 -14.28
CA ASP A 36 -11.77 2.75 -14.59
C ASP A 36 -12.00 1.67 -13.53
N VAL A 37 -12.20 0.44 -14.00
CA VAL A 37 -12.27 -0.75 -13.15
C VAL A 37 -10.86 -1.28 -12.92
N ILE A 38 -10.48 -1.45 -11.66
CA ILE A 38 -9.14 -1.90 -11.27
C ILE A 38 -9.18 -3.22 -10.48
N GLN A 39 -8.05 -3.91 -10.43
CA GLN A 39 -7.82 -5.08 -9.60
C GLN A 39 -6.64 -4.82 -8.67
N ILE A 40 -6.81 -5.08 -7.37
CA ILE A 40 -5.76 -4.93 -6.36
C ILE A 40 -5.48 -6.29 -5.77
N GLN A 41 -4.20 -6.68 -5.75
CA GLN A 41 -3.71 -7.89 -5.08
C GLN A 41 -2.82 -7.47 -3.90
N ILE A 42 -3.18 -7.91 -2.70
CA ILE A 42 -2.42 -7.62 -1.47
C ILE A 42 -1.97 -8.96 -0.89
N THR A 43 -0.68 -9.09 -0.63
CA THR A 43 -0.07 -10.28 -0.02
C THR A 43 0.86 -9.87 1.11
N VAL A 44 1.05 -10.78 2.07
CA VAL A 44 2.03 -10.59 3.14
C VAL A 44 3.33 -11.23 2.71
N ASP A 45 4.40 -10.43 2.62
CA ASP A 45 5.76 -10.92 2.44
C ASP A 45 6.37 -11.26 3.81
N LYS A 46 6.19 -12.52 4.22
CA LYS A 46 6.72 -13.01 5.50
C LYS A 46 8.25 -12.99 5.54
N GLU A 47 8.91 -13.28 4.42
CA GLU A 47 10.36 -13.37 4.38
C GLU A 47 11.00 -11.98 4.56
N ALA A 48 10.51 -10.97 3.83
CA ALA A 48 10.96 -9.60 4.01
C ALA A 48 10.63 -9.07 5.41
N THR A 49 9.48 -9.44 5.98
CA THR A 49 9.09 -9.06 7.34
C THR A 49 10.03 -9.63 8.39
N GLU A 50 10.37 -10.92 8.31
CA GLU A 50 11.32 -11.54 9.25
C GLU A 50 12.73 -10.96 9.08
N LYS A 51 13.20 -10.74 7.84
CA LYS A 51 14.50 -10.07 7.59
C LYS A 51 14.58 -8.68 8.21
N LEU A 52 13.51 -7.89 8.11
CA LEU A 52 13.44 -6.57 8.73
C LEU A 52 13.53 -6.69 10.26
N LYS A 53 12.79 -7.63 10.85
CA LYS A 53 12.82 -7.89 12.29
C LYS A 53 14.22 -8.25 12.77
N GLU A 54 14.88 -9.21 12.12
CA GLU A 54 16.25 -9.61 12.44
C GLU A 54 17.24 -8.45 12.33
N SER A 55 17.13 -7.61 11.29
CA SER A 55 18.02 -6.45 11.15
C SER A 55 17.82 -5.40 12.24
N THR A 56 16.58 -5.24 12.70
CA THR A 56 16.23 -4.29 13.77
C THR A 56 16.74 -4.79 15.11
N GLU A 57 16.59 -6.08 15.39
CA GLU A 57 17.14 -6.73 16.59
C GLU A 57 18.66 -6.65 16.62
N LYS A 58 19.34 -6.92 15.49
CA LYS A 58 20.81 -6.77 15.37
C LYS A 58 21.29 -5.33 15.63
N MET A 59 20.55 -4.33 15.14
CA MET A 59 20.87 -2.92 15.44
C MET A 59 20.68 -2.61 16.93
N ALA A 60 19.59 -3.07 17.55
CA ALA A 60 19.37 -2.91 18.98
C ALA A 60 20.49 -3.56 19.80
N ASP A 61 20.86 -4.80 19.51
CA ASP A 61 21.93 -5.52 20.21
C ASP A 61 23.29 -4.83 20.11
N SER A 62 23.56 -4.11 19.01
CA SER A 62 24.80 -3.35 18.84
C SER A 62 24.86 -2.07 19.67
N LEU A 63 23.70 -1.53 20.09
CA LEU A 63 23.60 -0.32 20.92
C LEU A 63 23.65 -0.62 22.42
N PHE A 64 23.33 -1.85 22.83
CA PHE A 64 23.34 -2.28 24.23
C PHE A 64 24.58 -3.11 24.61
N LYS A 65 25.50 -3.34 23.67
CA LYS A 65 26.84 -3.86 23.94
C LYS A 65 27.82 -2.72 24.13
N ASP A 66 27.76 -2.12 25.32
CA ASP A 66 28.90 -1.45 25.98
C ASP A 66 29.43 -2.38 27.09
#